data_AF-A0A484Z6Q2-F1
#
_entry.id   AF-A0A484Z6Q2-F1
#
_cell.length_a   1.000
_cell.length_b   1.000
_cell.length_c   1.000
_cell.angle_alpha   90.00
_cell.angle_beta   90.00
_cell.angle_gamma   90.00
#
_symmetry.space_group_name_H-M   'P 1'
#
loop_
_entity.id
_entity.type
_entity.pdbx_description
1 polymer ?
#
loop_
_entity_poly.entity_id
_entity_poly.type
_entity_poly.pdbx_seq_one_letter_code
_entity_poly.pdbx_strand_id
1 'polypeptide(L)'
;MTGDDKAVVTFTAPEAATAKQYEVSLTVSDGELSSTTSYLLNVKAKAATPSDEGTSGSYPGWSANDKYKEGDIVNNHGKLFQCKPFPYSGWCNNSPTYYEPGAGLAWSDAWTAL
;
A
#
# COMPACT_ATOMS: atom_id res chain seq x y z
N MET A 1 -1.48 -39.49 8.23
CA MET A 1 -0.02 -39.38 8.08
C MET A 1 0.37 -38.00 8.58
N THR A 2 1.06 -37.94 9.71
CA THR A 2 1.44 -36.70 10.41
C THR A 2 2.80 -36.25 9.87
N GLY A 3 2.80 -35.31 8.93
CA GLY A 3 4.04 -34.71 8.45
C GLY A 3 4.52 -33.65 9.43
N ASP A 4 5.55 -33.99 10.21
CA ASP A 4 6.24 -33.08 11.14
C ASP A 4 7.26 -32.16 10.44
N ASP A 5 7.30 -32.15 9.10
CA ASP A 5 8.25 -31.37 8.31
C ASP A 5 7.74 -29.93 8.07
N LYS A 6 7.66 -29.14 9.14
CA LYS A 6 7.40 -27.69 9.05
C LYS A 6 8.73 -26.94 8.99
N ALA A 7 9.14 -26.52 7.79
CA ALA A 7 10.19 -25.53 7.63
C ALA A 7 9.58 -24.11 7.66
N VAL A 8 9.91 -23.33 8.69
CA VAL A 8 9.53 -21.91 8.76
C VAL A 8 10.73 -21.09 8.28
N VAL A 9 10.54 -20.34 7.19
CA VAL A 9 11.55 -19.40 6.70
C VAL A 9 11.11 -17.98 7.08
N THR A 10 11.93 -17.32 7.88
CA THR A 10 11.68 -15.95 8.34
C THR A 10 12.51 -14.99 7.50
N PHE A 11 11.86 -14.01 6.88
CA PHE A 11 12.51 -12.94 6.15
C PHE A 11 12.16 -11.60 6.79
N THR A 12 13.13 -10.71 6.93
CA THR A 12 12.88 -9.31 7.28
C THR A 12 12.71 -8.52 5.99
N ALA A 13 11.55 -7.88 5.83
CA ALA A 13 11.32 -7.01 4.68
C ALA A 13 12.33 -5.84 4.68
N PRO A 14 12.95 -5.52 3.54
CA PRO A 14 13.87 -4.40 3.45
C PRO A 14 13.12 -3.08 3.66
N GLU A 15 13.76 -2.12 4.33
CA GLU A 15 13.26 -0.74 4.32
C GLU A 15 13.35 -0.19 2.89
N ALA A 16 12.19 -0.04 2.24
CA ALA A 16 12.10 0.48 0.88
C ALA A 16 11.44 1.86 0.91
N ALA A 17 12.00 2.83 0.18
CA ALA A 17 11.40 4.16 0.01
C ALA A 17 10.12 4.13 -0.85
N THR A 18 9.89 3.03 -1.59
CA THR A 18 8.74 2.83 -2.46
C THR A 18 8.09 1.50 -2.15
N ALA A 19 6.76 1.44 -2.29
CA ALA A 19 6.04 0.18 -2.17
C ALA A 19 6.51 -0.75 -3.29
N LYS A 20 6.89 -1.97 -2.92
CA LYS A 20 7.40 -2.97 -3.86
C LYS A 20 6.83 -4.33 -3.56
N GLN A 21 6.54 -5.07 -4.62
CA GLN A 21 6.10 -6.45 -4.53
C GLN A 21 7.30 -7.36 -4.79
N TYR A 22 7.54 -8.31 -3.90
CA TYR A 22 8.59 -9.31 -4.03
C TYR A 22 7.94 -10.68 -4.15
N GLU A 23 8.28 -11.43 -5.19
CA GLU A 23 7.89 -12.83 -5.30
C GLU A 23 8.90 -13.71 -4.57
N VAL A 24 8.42 -14.47 -3.60
CA VAL A 24 9.21 -15.42 -2.82
C VAL A 24 8.80 -16.82 -3.25
N SER A 25 9.70 -17.53 -3.93
CA SER A 25 9.48 -18.91 -4.37
C SER A 25 10.17 -19.89 -3.41
N LEU A 26 9.42 -20.86 -2.91
CA LEU A 26 9.94 -21.98 -2.14
C LEU A 26 9.88 -23.25 -3.00
N THR A 27 11.04 -23.83 -3.28
CA THR A 27 11.17 -25.12 -3.97
C THR A 27 11.62 -26.20 -2.99
N VAL A 28 10.89 -27.31 -2.95
CA VAL A 28 11.24 -28.53 -2.22
C VAL A 28 11.59 -29.60 -3.26
N SER A 29 12.73 -30.26 -3.11
CA SER A 29 13.20 -31.31 -4.04
C SER A 29 13.87 -32.44 -3.28
N ASP A 30 13.63 -33.68 -3.72
CA ASP A 30 14.31 -34.89 -3.25
C ASP A 30 15.37 -35.41 -4.25
N GLY A 31 15.60 -34.67 -5.35
CA GLY A 31 16.54 -35.03 -6.41
C GLY A 31 15.88 -35.70 -7.63
N GLU A 32 14.65 -36.21 -7.51
CA GLU A 32 13.86 -36.77 -8.63
C GLU A 32 12.60 -35.93 -8.91
N LEU A 33 11.92 -35.47 -7.87
CA LEU A 33 10.71 -34.65 -7.95
C LEU A 33 10.92 -33.35 -7.20
N SER A 34 10.47 -32.25 -7.81
CA SER A 34 10.46 -30.94 -7.16
C SER A 34 9.07 -30.32 -7.20
N SER A 35 8.67 -29.67 -6.12
CA SER A 35 7.46 -28.85 -6.04
C SER A 35 7.84 -27.43 -5.65
N THR A 36 7.26 -26.44 -6.33
CA THR A 36 7.52 -25.02 -6.08
C THR A 36 6.21 -24.32 -5.76
N THR A 37 6.23 -23.49 -4.72
CA THR A 37 5.13 -22.58 -4.37
C THR A 37 5.65 -21.16 -4.27
N SER A 38 4.86 -20.19 -4.75
CA SER A 38 5.21 -18.77 -4.70
C SER A 38 4.30 -18.02 -3.73
N TYR A 39 4.87 -17.03 -3.05
CA TYR A 39 4.16 -16.05 -2.24
C TYR A 39 4.53 -14.63 -2.68
N LEU A 40 3.52 -13.78 -2.86
CA LEU A 40 3.72 -12.37 -3.16
C LEU A 40 3.78 -11.57 -1.86
N LEU A 41 4.97 -11.10 -1.52
CA LEU A 41 5.21 -10.23 -0.38
C LEU A 41 5.05 -8.76 -0.80
N ASN A 42 4.02 -8.11 -0.26
CA ASN A 42 3.79 -6.69 -0.46
C ASN A 42 4.54 -5.89 0.62
N VAL A 43 5.63 -5.22 0.25
CA VAL A 43 6.39 -4.37 1.16
C VAL A 43 5.90 -2.94 1.02
N LYS A 44 5.42 -2.37 2.12
CA LYS A 44 5.00 -0.96 2.18
C LYS A 44 6.23 -0.07 2.13
N ALA A 45 6.09 1.10 1.50
CA ALA A 45 7.11 2.15 1.63
C ALA A 45 7.27 2.53 3.10
N LYS A 46 8.52 2.72 3.54
CA LYS A 46 8.78 3.42 4.79
C LYS A 46 8.16 4.81 4.68
N ALA A 47 7.35 5.19 5.67
CA ALA A 47 6.71 6.49 5.69
C ALA A 47 7.80 7.57 5.61
N ALA A 48 7.83 8.30 4.50
CA ALA A 48 8.62 9.52 4.41
C ALA A 48 7.99 10.53 5.37
N THR A 49 8.83 11.17 6.18
CA THR A 49 8.45 12.38 6.89
C THR A 49 7.91 13.39 5.87
N PRO A 50 6.79 14.07 6.15
CA PRO A 50 6.16 14.95 5.19
C PRO A 50 7.01 16.22 5.05
N SER A 51 7.83 16.30 4.00
CA SER A 51 8.44 17.55 3.58
C SER A 51 8.64 17.51 2.07
N ASP A 52 7.85 18.35 1.42
CA ASP A 52 8.06 19.05 0.16
C ASP A 52 8.49 18.31 -1.12
N GLU A 53 7.80 18.74 -2.18
CA GLU A 53 8.21 18.74 -3.58
C GLU A 53 8.56 17.40 -4.22
N GLY A 54 7.60 16.92 -5.02
CA GLY A 54 7.89 16.54 -6.41
C GLY A 54 9.09 15.64 -6.61
N THR A 55 9.01 14.39 -6.15
CA THR A 55 9.95 13.36 -6.57
C THR A 55 9.19 12.16 -7.14
N SER A 56 9.18 12.14 -8.47
CA SER A 56 8.90 11.04 -9.40
C SER A 56 8.61 9.65 -8.79
N GLY A 57 7.35 9.24 -8.90
CA GLY A 57 7.06 7.94 -9.55
C GLY A 57 6.07 7.01 -8.88
N SER A 58 5.73 7.18 -7.60
CA SER A 58 4.70 6.32 -6.99
C SER A 58 4.10 6.95 -5.74
N TYR A 59 2.81 7.27 -5.79
CA TYR A 59 2.05 7.79 -4.65
C TYR A 59 1.62 6.65 -3.73
N PRO A 60 1.62 6.86 -2.40
CA PRO A 60 1.19 5.84 -1.45
C PRO A 60 -0.27 5.44 -1.70
N GLY A 61 -0.59 4.16 -1.47
CA GLY A 61 -1.98 3.70 -1.49
C GLY A 61 -2.81 4.37 -0.38
N TRP A 62 -4.06 4.69 -0.66
CA TRP A 62 -4.98 5.21 0.36
C TRP A 62 -5.31 4.16 1.43
N SER A 63 -5.51 4.62 2.67
CA SER A 63 -5.81 3.83 3.86
C SER A 63 -6.76 4.59 4.76
N ALA A 64 -7.84 3.93 5.19
CA ALA A 64 -8.80 4.46 6.15
C ALA A 64 -8.21 4.79 7.53
N ASN A 65 -7.03 4.25 7.85
CA ASN A 65 -6.38 4.43 9.15
C ASN A 65 -5.28 5.50 9.12
N ASP A 66 -4.92 5.98 7.92
CA ASP A 66 -3.85 6.95 7.76
C ASP A 66 -4.42 8.38 7.91
N LYS A 67 -3.49 9.32 8.13
CA LYS A 67 -3.83 10.74 8.20
C LYS A 67 -3.19 11.48 7.03
N TYR A 68 -4.01 12.27 6.37
CA TYR A 68 -3.73 13.07 5.20
C TYR A 68 -3.92 14.55 5.54
N LYS A 69 -3.01 15.40 5.08
CA LYS A 69 -3.13 16.85 5.13
C LYS A 69 -3.39 17.40 3.73
N GLU A 70 -3.71 18.69 3.66
CA GLU A 70 -3.89 19.33 2.36
C GLU A 70 -2.69 19.09 1.45
N GLY A 71 -2.98 18.82 0.17
CA GLY A 71 -1.94 18.57 -0.83
C GLY A 71 -1.37 17.16 -0.85
N ASP A 72 -1.67 16.30 0.14
CA ASP A 72 -1.24 14.90 0.07
C ASP A 72 -1.90 14.18 -1.10
N ILE A 73 -1.11 13.41 -1.85
CA ILE A 73 -1.58 12.65 -3.00
C ILE A 73 -1.48 11.16 -2.68
N VAL A 74 -2.59 10.45 -2.92
CA VAL A 74 -2.72 9.01 -2.71
C VAL A 74 -3.16 8.32 -4.00
N ASN A 75 -2.80 7.04 -4.14
CA ASN A 75 -3.39 6.16 -5.12
C ASN A 75 -4.56 5.41 -4.50
N ASN A 76 -5.74 5.48 -5.11
CA ASN A 76 -6.84 4.57 -4.79
C ASN A 76 -7.44 4.01 -6.09
N HIS A 77 -7.71 2.70 -6.12
CA HIS A 77 -8.24 2.02 -7.32
C HIS A 77 -7.44 2.30 -8.61
N GLY A 78 -6.12 2.47 -8.51
CA GLY A 78 -5.25 2.76 -9.65
C GLY A 78 -5.31 4.20 -10.17
N LYS A 79 -6.04 5.10 -9.50
CA LYS A 79 -6.13 6.53 -9.82
C LYS A 79 -5.50 7.36 -8.71
N LEU A 80 -5.11 8.59 -9.04
CA LEU A 80 -4.48 9.51 -8.12
C LEU A 80 -5.48 10.54 -7.59
N PHE A 81 -5.38 10.84 -6.31
CA PHE A 81 -6.26 11.77 -5.62
C PHE A 81 -5.46 12.66 -4.68
N GLN A 82 -5.68 13.96 -4.76
CA GLN A 82 -5.06 14.97 -3.91
C GLN A 82 -6.05 15.45 -2.85
N CYS A 83 -5.65 15.45 -1.58
CA CYS A 83 -6.45 16.00 -0.50
C CYS A 83 -6.59 17.52 -0.69
N LYS A 84 -7.83 18.02 -0.64
CA LYS A 84 -8.13 19.43 -0.90
C LYS A 84 -7.57 20.35 0.18
N PRO A 85 -7.35 21.64 -0.13
CA PRO A 85 -6.98 22.65 0.86
C PRO A 85 -8.02 22.82 1.97
N PHE A 86 -7.61 23.43 3.08
CA PHE A 86 -8.55 23.91 4.10
C PHE A 86 -9.69 24.74 3.46
N PRO A 87 -10.97 24.56 3.86
CA PRO A 87 -11.46 23.81 5.03
C PRO A 87 -11.75 22.32 4.79
N TYR A 88 -11.60 21.83 3.57
CA TYR A 88 -12.03 20.49 3.15
C TYR A 88 -11.04 19.38 3.52
N SER A 89 -9.78 19.75 3.80
CA SER A 89 -8.74 18.82 4.25
C SER A 89 -9.14 18.01 5.50
N GLY A 90 -10.04 18.53 6.34
CA GLY A 90 -10.59 17.81 7.49
C GLY A 90 -11.40 16.56 7.11
N TRP A 91 -11.84 16.45 5.86
CA TRP A 91 -12.64 15.33 5.37
C TRP A 91 -11.81 14.20 4.76
N CYS A 92 -10.55 14.45 4.36
CA CYS A 92 -9.66 13.43 3.80
C CYS A 92 -9.40 12.27 4.78
N ASN A 93 -9.54 12.52 6.08
CA ASN A 93 -9.36 11.55 7.17
C ASN A 93 -10.68 11.13 7.82
N ASN A 94 -11.79 11.64 7.31
CA ASN A 94 -13.10 11.40 7.89
C ASN A 94 -13.72 10.14 7.26
N SER A 95 -14.74 9.61 7.92
CA SER A 95 -15.50 8.40 7.58
C SER A 95 -15.22 7.82 6.16
N PRO A 96 -14.53 6.67 6.05
CA PRO A 96 -14.21 6.00 4.79
C PRO A 96 -15.38 5.84 3.82
N THR A 97 -16.56 5.49 4.36
CA THR A 97 -17.77 5.28 3.55
C THR A 97 -18.21 6.53 2.78
N TYR A 98 -17.84 7.72 3.27
CA TYR A 98 -18.13 8.98 2.60
C TYR A 98 -16.94 9.52 1.83
N TYR A 99 -15.73 9.48 2.39
CA TYR A 99 -14.60 10.23 1.86
C TYR A 99 -13.46 9.37 1.33
N GLU A 100 -13.66 8.06 1.12
CA GLU A 100 -12.71 7.23 0.38
C GLU A 100 -12.51 7.79 -1.05
N PRO A 101 -11.27 8.15 -1.47
CA PRO A 101 -11.01 8.77 -2.76
C PRO A 101 -11.49 7.90 -3.93
N GLY A 102 -12.40 8.41 -4.75
CA GLY A 102 -12.91 7.69 -5.93
C GLY A 102 -13.96 6.61 -5.66
N ALA A 103 -14.33 6.35 -4.40
CA ALA A 103 -15.33 5.33 -4.06
C ALA A 103 -16.39 5.79 -3.04
N GLY A 104 -16.04 6.69 -2.11
CA GLY A 104 -16.96 7.17 -1.08
C GLY A 104 -18.08 8.06 -1.63
N LEU A 105 -19.23 8.10 -0.95
CA LEU A 105 -20.42 8.83 -1.42
C LEU A 105 -20.20 10.34 -1.68
N ALA A 106 -19.25 10.93 -0.96
CA ALA A 106 -18.90 12.35 -1.02
C ALA A 106 -17.38 12.53 -1.20
N TRP A 107 -16.70 11.59 -1.86
CA TRP A 107 -15.24 11.63 -1.99
C TRP A 107 -14.73 12.92 -2.63
N SER A 108 -15.50 13.47 -3.57
CA SER A 108 -15.17 14.69 -4.31
C SER A 108 -15.19 15.95 -3.43
N ASP A 109 -15.76 15.89 -2.23
CA ASP A 109 -15.75 16.99 -1.29
C ASP A 109 -14.40 17.10 -0.56
N ALA A 110 -13.72 15.96 -0.36
CA ALA A 110 -12.43 15.88 0.33
C ALA A 110 -11.24 15.81 -0.64
N TRP A 111 -11.43 15.21 -1.82
CA TRP A 111 -10.35 14.88 -2.76
C TRP A 111 -10.56 15.47 -4.15
N THR A 112 -9.46 15.78 -4.82
CA THR A 112 -9.40 16.13 -6.24
C THR A 112 -8.77 14.96 -7.01
N ALA A 113 -9.46 14.43 -8.02
CA ALA A 113 -8.86 13.43 -8.91
C ALA A 113 -7.81 14.08 -9.82
N LEU A 114 -6.66 13.43 -9.99
CA LEU A 114 -5.56 13.84 -10.87
C LEU A 114 -5.52 13.01 -12.16
#